data_AF-F8JFJ0-F1
#
_entry.id   AF-F8JFJ0-F1
#
_cell.length_a   1.000
_cell.length_b   1.000
_cell.length_c   1.000
_cell.angle_alpha   90.00
_cell.angle_beta   90.00
_cell.angle_gamma   90.00
#
_symmetry.space_group_name_H-M   'P 1'
#
loop_
_entity.id
_entity.type
_entity.pdbx_description
1 polymer ?
#
loop_
_entity_poly.entity_id
_entity_poly.type
_entity_poly.pdbx_seq_one_letter_code
_entity_poly.pdbx_strand_id
1 'polypeptide(L)'
;MTKQNQEVGNDSIAAQAQGNITIIKNEALTVEEIEKILASFTPMFRALAKEEARALMEDLSQGIFERLAKHPDAAASALKTPDFQYVLGEAAHAYARSGASNVKEILLDLIESRCQRDDRTRVTLSLNEAINKTAVLTKEEFAVLSIVFLIRYTRLGAKNFVEFAGKLKECTSPLMGDITREESVANYLNAQSCGHVSIGQAKFIDILRSNYIGFFMRGCDLAELETIFAPDLKSYSSQLIIHSMHDNDKFQVGVRNEQELFEHCNKIGFPKPSADKLWAVAKSKAMNNQQILDKLQECFPEASQLQSLWDETYLCHLELTSIGIAIGHANIQRVAEFEGELAMWIR
;
A
#
# COMPACT_ATOMS: atom_id res chain seq x y z
N MET A 1 -50.65 -51.54 52.72
CA MET A 1 -50.12 -50.72 51.61
C MET A 1 -51.28 -49.98 50.98
N THR A 2 -51.33 -48.66 51.13
CA THR A 2 -52.39 -47.79 50.60
C THR A 2 -52.18 -47.64 49.09
N LYS A 3 -53.13 -48.11 48.28
CA LYS A 3 -53.13 -47.85 46.83
C LYS A 3 -53.41 -46.37 46.62
N GLN A 4 -52.46 -45.63 46.04
CA GLN A 4 -52.68 -44.28 45.53
C GLN A 4 -53.03 -44.39 44.04
N ASN A 5 -54.26 -44.07 43.68
CA ASN A 5 -54.70 -43.97 42.29
C ASN A 5 -54.43 -42.55 41.79
N GLN A 6 -53.74 -42.42 40.65
CA GLN A 6 -53.52 -41.14 39.98
C GLN A 6 -54.16 -41.24 38.59
N GLU A 7 -55.07 -40.33 38.28
CA GLU A 7 -55.62 -40.16 36.94
C GLU A 7 -54.92 -38.95 36.29
N VAL A 8 -54.37 -39.15 35.10
CA VAL A 8 -53.63 -38.12 34.35
C VAL A 8 -54.26 -37.96 32.98
N GLY A 9 -54.46 -36.71 32.56
CA GLY A 9 -54.98 -36.38 31.23
C GLY A 9 -53.90 -36.47 30.14
N ASN A 10 -54.30 -36.28 28.88
CA ASN A 10 -53.35 -36.23 27.76
C ASN A 10 -52.38 -35.04 27.92
N ASP A 11 -51.12 -35.26 27.52
CA ASP A 11 -49.97 -34.33 27.64
C ASP A 11 -49.59 -33.93 29.09
N SER A 12 -49.83 -34.81 30.06
CA SER A 12 -49.45 -34.59 31.46
C SER A 12 -48.37 -35.55 31.96
N ILE A 13 -47.50 -35.08 32.85
CA ILE A 13 -46.49 -35.89 33.53
C ILE A 13 -46.95 -36.15 34.98
N ALA A 14 -47.20 -37.42 35.31
CA ALA A 14 -47.45 -37.84 36.69
C ALA A 14 -46.14 -38.20 37.38
N ALA A 15 -45.80 -37.46 38.44
CA ALA A 15 -44.65 -37.74 39.29
C ALA A 15 -45.13 -38.08 40.71
N GLN A 16 -44.61 -39.17 41.29
CA GLN A 16 -44.99 -39.67 42.62
C GLN A 16 -43.73 -40.06 43.41
N ALA A 17 -43.62 -39.59 44.65
CA ALA A 17 -42.55 -39.94 45.57
C ALA A 17 -43.06 -39.95 47.02
N GLN A 18 -42.43 -40.75 47.88
CA GLN A 18 -42.72 -40.75 49.34
C GLN A 18 -42.15 -39.51 50.07
N GLY A 19 -41.28 -38.73 49.41
CA GLY A 19 -40.72 -37.46 49.90
C GLY A 19 -40.91 -36.33 48.89
N ASN A 20 -40.13 -35.25 49.02
CA ASN A 20 -40.26 -34.08 48.14
C ASN A 20 -39.80 -34.39 46.70
N ILE A 21 -40.63 -34.01 45.71
CA ILE A 21 -40.24 -33.99 44.30
C ILE A 21 -39.82 -32.57 43.94
N THR A 22 -38.60 -32.39 43.45
CA THR A 22 -38.14 -31.12 42.86
C THR A 22 -38.07 -31.28 41.35
N ILE A 23 -38.99 -30.63 40.64
CA ILE A 23 -38.98 -30.61 39.17
C ILE A 23 -38.14 -29.39 38.75
N ILE A 24 -36.89 -29.64 38.33
CA ILE A 24 -36.04 -28.61 37.73
C ILE A 24 -36.37 -28.60 36.23
N LYS A 25 -37.20 -27.64 35.82
CA LYS A 25 -37.44 -27.36 34.41
C LYS A 25 -36.20 -26.66 33.85
N ASN A 26 -35.32 -27.40 33.19
CA ASN A 26 -34.33 -26.81 32.28
C ASN A 26 -35.05 -26.34 31.01
N GLU A 27 -36.00 -25.42 31.14
CA GLU A 27 -36.66 -24.80 30.00
C GLU A 27 -35.63 -23.90 29.30
N ALA A 28 -35.33 -24.22 28.03
CA ALA A 28 -34.61 -23.30 27.18
C ALA A 28 -35.42 -21.99 27.10
N LEU A 29 -34.74 -20.85 27.19
CA LEU A 29 -35.38 -19.54 27.05
C LEU A 29 -36.22 -19.51 25.77
N THR A 30 -37.46 -19.07 25.89
CA THR A 30 -38.32 -18.82 24.74
C THR A 30 -37.77 -17.64 23.93
N VAL A 31 -38.13 -17.55 22.64
CA VAL A 31 -37.73 -16.43 21.77
C VAL A 31 -38.17 -15.08 22.38
N GLU A 32 -39.38 -15.02 22.94
CA GLU A 32 -39.91 -13.81 23.61
C GLU A 32 -39.09 -13.39 24.83
N GLU A 33 -38.62 -14.35 25.63
CA GLU A 33 -37.74 -14.08 26.78
C GLU A 33 -36.37 -13.57 26.32
N ILE A 34 -35.81 -14.17 25.25
CA ILE A 34 -34.56 -13.70 24.65
C ILE A 34 -34.71 -12.27 24.12
N GLU A 35 -35.79 -11.96 23.39
CA GLU A 35 -36.08 -10.62 22.88
C GLU A 35 -36.19 -9.59 24.02
N LYS A 36 -36.89 -9.92 25.10
CA LYS A 36 -37.05 -9.03 26.26
C LYS A 36 -35.71 -8.77 26.96
N ILE A 37 -34.88 -9.80 27.09
CA ILE A 37 -33.53 -9.67 27.64
C ILE A 37 -32.67 -8.76 26.74
N LEU A 38 -32.63 -9.02 25.43
CA LEU A 38 -31.87 -8.19 24.48
C LEU A 38 -32.35 -6.74 24.42
N ALA A 39 -33.67 -6.51 24.47
CA ALA A 39 -34.26 -5.18 24.53
C ALA A 39 -33.84 -4.42 25.79
N SER A 40 -33.71 -5.11 26.93
CA SER A 40 -33.25 -4.48 28.18
C SER A 40 -31.79 -4.05 28.14
N PHE A 41 -30.93 -4.77 27.41
CA PHE A 41 -29.51 -4.43 27.25
C PHE A 41 -29.23 -3.47 26.08
N THR A 42 -30.14 -3.33 25.12
CA THR A 42 -29.94 -2.49 23.93
C THR A 42 -29.56 -1.03 24.26
N PRO A 43 -30.21 -0.33 25.21
CA PRO A 43 -29.81 1.03 25.59
C PRO A 43 -28.38 1.09 26.16
N MET A 44 -27.99 0.09 26.96
CA MET A 44 -26.65 -0.01 27.53
C MET A 44 -25.60 -0.21 26.42
N PHE A 45 -25.82 -1.16 25.50
CA PHE A 45 -24.89 -1.39 24.38
C PHE A 45 -24.77 -0.15 23.48
N ARG A 46 -25.87 0.56 23.23
CA ARG A 46 -25.83 1.84 22.48
C ARG A 46 -25.03 2.92 23.22
N ALA A 47 -25.17 3.02 24.54
CA ALA A 47 -24.42 3.98 25.33
C ALA A 47 -22.92 3.68 25.29
N LEU A 48 -22.52 2.41 25.48
CA LEU A 48 -21.13 1.97 25.41
C LEU A 48 -20.51 2.24 24.03
N ALA A 49 -21.18 1.84 22.95
CA ALA A 49 -20.69 2.10 21.59
C ALA A 49 -20.57 3.60 21.27
N LYS A 50 -21.47 4.43 21.80
CA LYS A 50 -21.41 5.89 21.63
C LYS A 50 -20.23 6.52 22.40
N GLU A 51 -19.96 6.04 23.61
CA GLU A 51 -18.83 6.49 24.43
C GLU A 51 -17.50 6.13 23.76
N GLU A 52 -17.36 4.90 23.29
CA GLU A 52 -16.18 4.43 22.54
C GLU A 52 -15.97 5.24 21.25
N ALA A 53 -17.02 5.39 20.43
CA ALA A 53 -16.95 6.18 19.21
C ALA A 53 -16.52 7.63 19.48
N ARG A 54 -17.00 8.23 20.59
CA ARG A 54 -16.62 9.59 20.98
C ARG A 54 -15.14 9.67 21.36
N ALA A 55 -14.64 8.72 22.16
CA ALA A 55 -13.24 8.68 22.54
C ALA A 55 -12.32 8.56 21.31
N LEU A 56 -12.68 7.71 20.34
CA LEU A 56 -11.95 7.58 19.07
C LEU A 56 -11.96 8.88 18.25
N MET A 57 -13.10 9.58 18.16
CA MET A 57 -13.18 10.87 17.46
C MET A 57 -12.33 11.95 18.13
N GLU A 58 -12.31 12.00 19.47
CA GLU A 58 -11.49 12.94 20.23
C GLU A 58 -9.99 12.66 20.03
N ASP A 59 -9.59 11.39 20.04
CA ASP A 59 -8.22 10.93 19.77
C ASP A 59 -7.74 11.27 18.34
N LEU A 60 -8.59 11.06 17.31
CA LEU A 60 -8.26 11.48 15.95
C LEU A 60 -8.18 13.01 15.85
N SER A 61 -9.10 13.74 16.48
CA SER A 61 -9.11 15.20 16.45
C SER A 61 -7.81 15.76 17.01
N GLN A 62 -7.32 15.20 18.12
CA GLN A 62 -6.03 15.58 18.69
C GLN A 62 -4.89 15.35 17.70
N GLY A 63 -4.82 14.16 17.07
CA GLY A 63 -3.80 13.86 16.06
C GLY A 63 -3.87 14.81 14.85
N ILE A 64 -5.07 15.17 14.40
CA ILE A 64 -5.26 16.13 13.30
C ILE A 64 -4.69 17.50 13.70
N PHE A 65 -5.01 18.01 14.90
CA PHE A 65 -4.46 19.28 15.36
C PHE A 65 -2.92 19.26 15.40
N GLU A 66 -2.33 18.18 15.88
CA GLU A 66 -0.87 18.01 15.93
C GLU A 66 -0.23 18.01 14.52
N ARG A 67 -0.85 17.35 13.53
CA ARG A 67 -0.38 17.39 12.13
C ARG A 67 -0.57 18.77 11.50
N LEU A 68 -1.74 19.38 11.67
CA LEU A 68 -2.04 20.69 11.09
C LEU A 68 -1.19 21.82 11.69
N ALA A 69 -0.80 21.71 12.96
CA ALA A 69 0.10 22.68 13.60
C ALA A 69 1.48 22.77 12.94
N LYS A 70 1.91 21.73 12.19
CA LYS A 70 3.15 21.76 11.40
C LYS A 70 3.05 22.66 10.17
N HIS A 71 1.83 22.97 9.72
CA HIS A 71 1.55 23.72 8.49
C HIS A 71 0.52 24.84 8.73
N PRO A 72 0.79 25.82 9.62
CA PRO A 72 -0.23 26.72 10.16
C PRO A 72 -0.96 27.54 9.10
N ASP A 73 -0.25 28.05 8.08
CA ASP A 73 -0.85 28.87 7.03
C ASP A 73 -1.77 28.05 6.11
N ALA A 74 -1.29 26.88 5.70
CA ALA A 74 -2.07 25.94 4.88
C ALA A 74 -3.30 25.44 5.64
N ALA A 75 -3.12 25.05 6.91
CA ALA A 75 -4.21 24.62 7.79
C ALA A 75 -5.26 25.73 7.98
N ALA A 76 -4.83 26.97 8.23
CA ALA A 76 -5.74 28.10 8.41
C ALA A 76 -6.56 28.42 7.15
N SER A 77 -6.00 28.20 5.97
CA SER A 77 -6.71 28.31 4.69
C SER A 77 -7.71 27.17 4.53
N ALA A 78 -7.24 25.91 4.66
CA ALA A 78 -8.05 24.72 4.46
C ALA A 78 -9.24 24.65 5.42
N LEU A 79 -9.05 24.94 6.72
CA LEU A 79 -10.09 24.90 7.75
C LEU A 79 -11.26 25.84 7.50
N LYS A 80 -11.08 26.91 6.71
CA LYS A 80 -12.17 27.82 6.33
C LYS A 80 -13.04 27.28 5.20
N THR A 81 -12.64 26.19 4.56
CA THR A 81 -13.36 25.65 3.39
C THR A 81 -14.41 24.63 3.82
N PRO A 82 -15.63 24.68 3.25
CA PRO A 82 -16.66 23.67 3.52
C PRO A 82 -16.23 22.25 3.14
N ASP A 83 -15.47 22.09 2.05
CA ASP A 83 -14.98 20.79 1.58
C ASP A 83 -14.04 20.14 2.60
N PHE A 84 -13.06 20.89 3.12
CA PHE A 84 -12.17 20.34 4.14
C PHE A 84 -12.91 20.02 5.43
N GLN A 85 -13.87 20.85 5.87
CA GLN A 85 -14.71 20.56 7.03
C GLN A 85 -15.52 19.26 6.85
N TYR A 86 -16.06 19.03 5.65
CA TYR A 86 -16.75 17.78 5.33
C TYR A 86 -15.82 16.58 5.43
N VAL A 87 -14.60 16.68 4.88
CA VAL A 87 -13.59 15.63 4.92
C VAL A 87 -13.14 15.29 6.35
N LEU A 88 -13.01 16.28 7.23
CA LEU A 88 -12.71 16.04 8.66
C LEU A 88 -13.81 15.22 9.33
N GLY A 89 -15.08 15.49 9.02
CA GLY A 89 -16.22 14.71 9.50
C GLY A 89 -16.19 13.27 9.00
N GLU A 90 -15.92 13.08 7.70
CA GLU A 90 -15.79 11.74 7.09
C GLU A 90 -14.65 10.93 7.75
N ALA A 91 -13.51 11.55 8.00
CA ALA A 91 -12.40 10.91 8.71
C ALA A 91 -12.75 10.53 10.15
N ALA A 92 -13.44 11.43 10.88
CA ALA A 92 -13.91 11.14 12.23
C ALA A 92 -14.88 9.96 12.25
N HIS A 93 -15.81 9.90 11.28
CA HIS A 93 -16.72 8.76 11.13
C HIS A 93 -15.98 7.47 10.76
N ALA A 94 -14.99 7.54 9.87
CA ALA A 94 -14.17 6.41 9.45
C ALA A 94 -13.43 5.77 10.63
N TYR A 95 -12.77 6.58 11.46
CA TYR A 95 -12.05 6.07 12.61
C TYR A 95 -12.97 5.59 13.72
N ALA A 96 -14.04 6.32 14.02
CA ALA A 96 -15.03 5.91 15.02
C ALA A 96 -15.71 4.57 14.70
N ARG A 97 -15.86 4.23 13.41
CA ARG A 97 -16.41 2.94 12.98
C ARG A 97 -15.42 1.78 13.09
N SER A 98 -14.14 2.03 12.85
CA SER A 98 -13.12 0.98 12.77
C SER A 98 -12.38 0.74 14.08
N GLY A 99 -12.07 1.81 14.83
CA GLY A 99 -11.20 1.77 16.01
C GLY A 99 -9.75 1.37 15.73
N ALA A 100 -9.38 1.16 14.47
CA ALA A 100 -8.11 0.56 14.10
C ALA A 100 -7.00 1.62 13.99
N SER A 101 -5.87 1.40 14.68
CA SER A 101 -4.77 2.37 14.73
C SER A 101 -4.14 2.65 13.36
N ASN A 102 -4.04 1.64 12.49
CA ASN A 102 -3.57 1.83 11.11
C ASN A 102 -4.50 2.75 10.30
N VAL A 103 -5.81 2.67 10.50
CA VAL A 103 -6.80 3.58 9.87
C VAL A 103 -6.56 5.01 10.37
N LYS A 104 -6.40 5.21 11.69
CA LYS A 104 -6.09 6.53 12.26
C LYS A 104 -4.88 7.16 11.59
N GLU A 105 -3.74 6.45 11.58
CA GLU A 105 -2.49 7.01 11.07
C GLU A 105 -2.58 7.37 9.58
N ILE A 106 -3.20 6.51 8.77
CA ILE A 106 -3.40 6.79 7.33
C ILE A 106 -4.30 8.01 7.13
N LEU A 107 -5.38 8.14 7.92
CA LEU A 107 -6.25 9.32 7.87
C LEU A 107 -5.47 10.59 8.22
N LEU A 108 -4.61 10.55 9.25
CA LEU A 108 -3.77 11.69 9.63
C LEU A 108 -2.85 12.13 8.48
N ASP A 109 -2.18 11.18 7.82
CA ASP A 109 -1.28 11.47 6.70
C ASP A 109 -2.04 12.01 5.47
N LEU A 110 -3.22 11.45 5.16
CA LEU A 110 -4.08 11.94 4.07
C LEU A 110 -4.61 13.36 4.35
N ILE A 111 -5.03 13.66 5.58
CA ILE A 111 -5.51 14.98 5.99
C ILE A 111 -4.37 16.01 5.96
N GLU A 112 -3.18 15.63 6.43
CA GLU A 112 -1.98 16.47 6.35
C GLU A 112 -1.62 16.78 4.89
N SER A 113 -1.69 15.80 4.00
CA SER A 113 -1.48 16.04 2.57
C SER A 113 -2.59 16.91 1.95
N ARG A 114 -3.84 16.77 2.41
CA ARG A 114 -4.99 17.52 1.89
C ARG A 114 -4.99 18.98 2.29
N CYS A 115 -4.52 19.32 3.49
CA CYS A 115 -4.52 20.70 3.98
C CYS A 115 -3.52 21.59 3.23
N GLN A 116 -2.44 21.02 2.69
CA GLN A 116 -1.38 21.72 1.97
C GLN A 116 -1.70 22.01 0.49
N ARG A 117 -2.94 21.78 0.04
CA ARG A 117 -3.29 21.82 -1.38
C ARG A 117 -4.47 22.72 -1.68
N ASP A 118 -4.38 23.36 -2.84
CA ASP A 118 -5.45 24.18 -3.40
C ASP A 118 -6.73 23.39 -3.62
N ASP A 119 -7.85 24.07 -3.42
CA ASP A 119 -9.15 23.44 -3.47
C ASP A 119 -9.53 22.99 -4.89
N ARG A 120 -10.28 21.89 -4.97
CA ARG A 120 -10.84 21.32 -6.22
C ARG A 120 -9.86 20.92 -7.33
N THR A 121 -8.64 20.49 -7.00
CA THR A 121 -7.76 19.80 -7.96
C THR A 121 -8.07 18.30 -8.05
N ARG A 122 -7.58 17.60 -9.09
CA ARG A 122 -7.69 16.12 -9.16
C ARG A 122 -7.08 15.44 -7.95
N VAL A 123 -5.99 16.02 -7.46
CA VAL A 123 -5.27 15.55 -6.28
C VAL A 123 -6.13 15.68 -5.02
N THR A 124 -6.76 16.84 -4.79
CA THR A 124 -7.62 17.01 -3.61
C THR A 124 -8.87 16.15 -3.66
N LEU A 125 -9.51 16.00 -4.83
CA LEU A 125 -10.64 15.10 -4.99
C LEU A 125 -10.25 13.64 -4.72
N SER A 126 -9.07 13.22 -5.17
CA SER A 126 -8.57 11.86 -4.91
C SER A 126 -8.27 11.64 -3.42
N LEU A 127 -7.73 12.65 -2.73
CA LEU A 127 -7.51 12.60 -1.29
C LEU A 127 -8.82 12.53 -0.49
N ASN A 128 -9.84 13.29 -0.89
CA ASN A 128 -11.16 13.25 -0.24
C ASN A 128 -11.78 11.84 -0.35
N GLU A 129 -11.75 11.26 -1.55
CA GLU A 129 -12.24 9.89 -1.77
C GLU A 129 -11.37 8.86 -1.03
N ALA A 130 -10.05 9.03 -0.99
CA ALA A 130 -9.14 8.16 -0.23
C ALA A 130 -9.49 8.13 1.26
N ILE A 131 -9.80 9.30 1.85
CA ILE A 131 -10.23 9.41 3.24
C ILE A 131 -11.53 8.63 3.47
N ASN A 132 -12.51 8.76 2.57
CA ASN A 132 -13.76 7.99 2.66
C ASN A 132 -13.53 6.47 2.56
N LYS A 133 -12.64 6.02 1.66
CA LYS A 133 -12.37 4.58 1.46
C LYS A 133 -11.52 3.96 2.57
N THR A 134 -10.69 4.74 3.26
CA THR A 134 -9.81 4.20 4.32
C THR A 134 -10.60 3.46 5.42
N ALA A 135 -11.85 3.86 5.70
CA ALA A 135 -12.71 3.24 6.71
C ALA A 135 -13.05 1.75 6.48
N VAL A 136 -12.96 1.30 5.23
CA VAL A 136 -13.40 -0.04 4.83
C VAL A 136 -12.24 -0.93 4.39
N LEU A 137 -11.01 -0.42 4.42
CA LEU A 137 -9.81 -1.17 4.06
C LEU A 137 -9.17 -1.79 5.31
N THR A 138 -8.58 -2.97 5.15
CA THR A 138 -7.82 -3.63 6.20
C THR A 138 -6.33 -3.37 6.03
N LYS A 139 -5.53 -3.91 6.97
CA LYS A 139 -4.07 -3.86 6.90
C LYS A 139 -3.52 -4.46 5.59
N GLU A 140 -4.17 -5.50 5.10
CA GLU A 140 -3.79 -6.17 3.86
C GLU A 140 -3.99 -5.26 2.64
N GLU A 141 -5.16 -4.62 2.49
CA GLU A 141 -5.38 -3.69 1.37
C GLU A 141 -4.40 -2.52 1.39
N PHE A 142 -4.07 -1.99 2.58
CA PHE A 142 -3.04 -0.94 2.69
C PHE A 142 -1.68 -1.44 2.23
N ALA A 143 -1.28 -2.67 2.59
CA ALA A 143 -0.01 -3.24 2.17
C ALA A 143 0.04 -3.48 0.65
N VAL A 144 -1.05 -3.98 0.07
CA VAL A 144 -1.19 -4.17 -1.38
C VAL A 144 -1.10 -2.85 -2.13
N LEU A 145 -1.86 -1.83 -1.71
CA LEU A 145 -1.84 -0.52 -2.35
C LEU A 145 -0.44 0.10 -2.27
N SER A 146 0.23 0.00 -1.12
CA SER A 146 1.59 0.53 -0.96
C SER A 146 2.63 -0.21 -1.81
N ILE A 147 2.61 -1.54 -1.85
CA ILE A 147 3.63 -2.29 -2.60
C ILE A 147 3.46 -2.11 -4.11
N VAL A 148 2.21 -2.05 -4.59
CA VAL A 148 1.91 -1.81 -6.00
C VAL A 148 2.25 -0.38 -6.39
N PHE A 149 1.92 0.60 -5.53
CA PHE A 149 2.35 1.99 -5.71
C PHE A 149 3.86 2.08 -5.87
N LEU A 150 4.60 1.54 -4.90
CA LEU A 150 6.06 1.55 -4.86
C LEU A 150 6.68 0.94 -6.12
N ILE A 151 6.31 -0.30 -6.46
CA ILE A 151 6.98 -1.06 -7.53
C ILE A 151 6.61 -0.53 -8.92
N ARG A 152 5.35 -0.14 -9.17
CA ARG A 152 4.91 0.26 -10.52
C ARG A 152 5.05 1.75 -10.81
N TYR A 153 4.78 2.60 -9.82
CA TYR A 153 4.58 4.03 -10.07
C TYR A 153 5.78 4.86 -9.61
N THR A 154 6.63 4.31 -8.73
CA THR A 154 7.78 5.04 -8.20
C THR A 154 9.10 4.59 -8.83
N ARG A 155 10.11 5.46 -8.69
CA ARG A 155 11.50 5.14 -9.01
C ARG A 155 12.37 5.47 -7.80
N LEU A 156 12.96 4.47 -7.18
CA LEU A 156 13.84 4.64 -6.03
C LEU A 156 15.14 5.33 -6.46
N GLY A 157 15.40 6.50 -5.88
CA GLY A 157 16.67 7.20 -6.06
C GLY A 157 17.79 6.50 -5.29
N ALA A 158 18.87 6.13 -5.98
CA ALA A 158 20.06 5.52 -5.39
C ALA A 158 21.30 5.85 -6.23
N LYS A 159 22.47 5.89 -5.59
CA LYS A 159 23.76 6.20 -6.25
C LYS A 159 24.50 4.95 -6.72
N ASN A 160 24.22 3.80 -6.10
CA ASN A 160 24.84 2.52 -6.43
C ASN A 160 23.86 1.37 -6.15
N PHE A 161 24.25 0.15 -6.57
CA PHE A 161 23.43 -1.05 -6.42
C PHE A 161 23.08 -1.37 -4.96
N VAL A 162 24.03 -1.25 -4.04
CA VAL A 162 23.82 -1.60 -2.61
C VAL A 162 22.78 -0.68 -1.98
N GLU A 163 22.87 0.63 -2.23
CA GLU A 163 21.89 1.61 -1.78
C GLU A 163 20.50 1.33 -2.39
N PHE A 164 20.45 1.01 -3.69
CA PHE A 164 19.20 0.66 -4.36
C PHE A 164 18.54 -0.58 -3.74
N ALA A 165 19.28 -1.67 -3.58
CA ALA A 165 18.77 -2.92 -3.02
C ALA A 165 18.36 -2.74 -1.55
N GLY A 166 19.12 -1.95 -0.78
CA GLY A 166 18.79 -1.59 0.61
C GLY A 166 17.47 -0.83 0.71
N LYS A 167 17.28 0.20 -0.11
CA LYS A 167 16.02 0.97 -0.16
C LYS A 167 14.83 0.11 -0.60
N LEU A 168 15.02 -0.74 -1.62
CA LEU A 168 13.98 -1.65 -2.07
C LEU A 168 13.56 -2.61 -0.95
N LYS A 169 14.53 -3.17 -0.22
CA LYS A 169 14.29 -4.02 0.95
C LYS A 169 13.52 -3.27 2.04
N GLU A 170 13.99 -2.09 2.43
CA GLU A 170 13.40 -1.27 3.49
C GLU A 170 11.94 -0.93 3.18
N CYS A 171 11.63 -0.56 1.95
CA CYS A 171 10.27 -0.18 1.56
C CYS A 171 9.32 -1.38 1.36
N THR A 172 9.83 -2.58 1.07
CA THR A 172 8.97 -3.73 0.74
C THR A 172 8.82 -4.72 1.89
N SER A 173 9.86 -4.95 2.69
CA SER A 173 9.87 -5.97 3.75
C SER A 173 8.76 -5.79 4.80
N PRO A 174 8.45 -4.57 5.28
CA PRO A 174 7.37 -4.35 6.25
C PRO A 174 5.98 -4.71 5.72
N LEU A 175 5.82 -4.75 4.39
CA LEU A 175 4.51 -4.95 3.73
C LEU A 175 4.26 -6.42 3.38
N MET A 176 5.30 -7.18 3.03
CA MET A 176 5.14 -8.53 2.48
C MET A 176 4.38 -9.48 3.42
N GLY A 177 4.55 -9.34 4.74
CA GLY A 177 3.90 -10.20 5.73
C GLY A 177 2.39 -9.99 5.86
N ASP A 178 1.86 -8.88 5.36
CA ASP A 178 0.44 -8.54 5.43
C ASP A 178 -0.33 -8.90 4.15
N ILE A 179 0.36 -9.39 3.11
CA ILE A 179 -0.24 -9.66 1.80
C ILE A 179 -0.46 -11.16 1.64
N THR A 180 -1.73 -11.56 1.51
CA THR A 180 -2.12 -12.91 1.17
C THR A 180 -2.16 -13.13 -0.34
N ARG A 181 -2.29 -14.39 -0.75
CA ARG A 181 -2.40 -14.79 -2.15
C ARG A 181 -3.85 -14.89 -2.64
N GLU A 182 -4.82 -14.38 -1.86
CA GLU A 182 -6.24 -14.49 -2.19
C GLU A 182 -6.68 -13.45 -3.22
N GLU A 183 -7.29 -13.89 -4.33
CA GLU A 183 -7.80 -12.99 -5.37
C GLU A 183 -8.98 -12.11 -4.91
N SER A 184 -9.63 -12.48 -3.80
CA SER A 184 -10.70 -11.72 -3.16
C SER A 184 -10.27 -10.27 -2.86
N VAL A 185 -9.01 -10.06 -2.51
CA VAL A 185 -8.44 -8.75 -2.17
C VAL A 185 -8.42 -7.82 -3.39
N ALA A 186 -7.99 -8.33 -4.55
CA ALA A 186 -8.00 -7.55 -5.79
C ALA A 186 -9.43 -7.17 -6.22
N ASN A 187 -10.36 -8.11 -6.09
CA ASN A 187 -11.78 -7.85 -6.36
C ASN A 187 -12.37 -6.81 -5.40
N TYR A 188 -11.98 -6.88 -4.12
CA TYR A 188 -12.41 -5.92 -3.11
C TYR A 188 -11.86 -4.52 -3.40
N LEU A 189 -10.56 -4.40 -3.71
CA LEU A 189 -9.94 -3.13 -4.11
C LEU A 189 -10.59 -2.53 -5.36
N ASN A 190 -11.00 -3.37 -6.31
CA ASN A 190 -11.78 -2.95 -7.47
C ASN A 190 -13.17 -2.43 -7.09
N ALA A 191 -13.88 -3.14 -6.21
CA ALA A 191 -15.18 -2.70 -5.71
C ALA A 191 -15.11 -1.37 -4.93
N GLN A 192 -13.98 -1.08 -4.27
CA GLN A 192 -13.73 0.19 -3.58
C GLN A 192 -13.12 1.28 -4.48
N SER A 193 -13.00 1.04 -5.80
CA SER A 193 -12.39 1.98 -6.76
C SER A 193 -10.94 2.37 -6.41
N CYS A 194 -10.22 1.52 -5.68
CA CYS A 194 -8.83 1.76 -5.29
C CYS A 194 -7.83 1.16 -6.30
N GLY A 195 -8.23 0.15 -7.06
CA GLY A 195 -7.45 -0.42 -8.14
C GLY A 195 -8.32 -1.17 -9.14
N HIS A 196 -7.73 -1.72 -10.18
CA HIS A 196 -8.40 -2.61 -11.12
C HIS A 196 -7.42 -3.67 -11.63
N VAL A 197 -7.93 -4.85 -11.93
CA VAL A 197 -7.14 -5.97 -12.46
C VAL A 197 -7.05 -5.81 -13.97
N SER A 198 -5.84 -5.66 -14.51
CA SER A 198 -5.60 -5.61 -15.95
C SER A 198 -5.27 -6.98 -16.53
N ILE A 199 -5.54 -7.16 -17.82
CA ILE A 199 -5.23 -8.42 -18.53
C ILE A 199 -3.71 -8.62 -18.67
N GLY A 200 -2.97 -7.50 -18.73
CA GLY A 200 -1.52 -7.52 -18.80
C GLY A 200 -0.89 -7.95 -17.49
N GLN A 201 0.35 -8.44 -17.57
CA GLN A 201 1.18 -8.67 -16.41
C GLN A 201 2.42 -7.77 -16.48
N ALA A 202 2.77 -7.14 -15.36
CA ALA A 202 4.04 -6.45 -15.21
C ALA A 202 4.91 -7.29 -14.27
N LYS A 203 5.80 -8.12 -14.82
CA LYS A 203 6.67 -8.97 -14.01
C LYS A 203 7.71 -8.15 -13.27
N PHE A 204 8.03 -8.55 -12.04
CA PHE A 204 8.90 -7.82 -11.13
C PHE A 204 10.27 -7.52 -11.77
N ILE A 205 10.91 -8.54 -12.33
CA ILE A 205 12.22 -8.40 -12.97
C ILE A 205 12.17 -7.49 -14.22
N ASP A 206 11.06 -7.48 -14.95
CA ASP A 206 10.91 -6.63 -16.14
C ASP A 206 10.73 -5.16 -15.75
N ILE A 207 10.03 -4.89 -14.64
CA ILE A 207 9.96 -3.55 -14.04
C ILE A 207 11.35 -3.09 -13.61
N LEU A 208 12.11 -3.97 -12.95
CA LEU A 208 13.48 -3.67 -12.52
C LEU A 208 14.40 -3.35 -13.70
N ARG A 209 14.38 -4.20 -14.74
CA ARG A 209 15.17 -4.00 -15.95
C ARG A 209 14.81 -2.69 -16.65
N SER A 210 13.53 -2.35 -16.72
CA SER A 210 13.09 -1.16 -17.46
C SER A 210 13.44 0.14 -16.74
N ASN A 211 13.34 0.17 -15.41
CA ASN A 211 13.54 1.39 -14.62
C ASN A 211 14.95 1.55 -14.03
N TYR A 212 15.71 0.45 -13.92
CA TYR A 212 16.96 0.39 -13.15
C TYR A 212 18.06 -0.43 -13.84
N ILE A 213 18.04 -0.55 -15.17
CA ILE A 213 19.04 -1.33 -15.93
C ILE A 213 20.48 -1.02 -15.53
N GLY A 214 20.79 0.25 -15.20
CA GLY A 214 22.13 0.69 -14.83
C GLY A 214 22.69 -0.05 -13.61
N PHE A 215 21.84 -0.45 -12.67
CA PHE A 215 22.23 -1.25 -11.52
C PHE A 215 22.42 -2.73 -11.85
N PHE A 216 22.01 -3.18 -13.04
CA PHE A 216 22.02 -4.56 -13.47
C PHE A 216 22.85 -4.78 -14.76
N MET A 217 23.85 -3.95 -15.00
CA MET A 217 24.80 -4.12 -16.12
C MET A 217 26.01 -4.94 -15.68
N ARG A 218 26.45 -5.91 -16.49
CA ARG A 218 27.68 -6.69 -16.23
C ARG A 218 28.98 -5.92 -16.52
N GLY A 219 28.86 -4.74 -17.13
CA GLY A 219 29.98 -4.02 -17.72
C GLY A 219 30.44 -4.63 -19.05
N CYS A 220 31.28 -3.88 -19.75
CA CYS A 220 31.95 -4.25 -20.99
C CYS A 220 33.33 -3.59 -21.07
N ASP A 221 34.15 -4.03 -22.03
CA ASP A 221 35.45 -3.42 -22.27
C ASP A 221 35.28 -2.00 -22.82
N LEU A 222 36.17 -1.09 -22.44
CA LEU A 222 36.10 0.32 -22.89
C LEU A 222 36.09 0.42 -24.42
N ALA A 223 36.87 -0.43 -25.10
CA ALA A 223 36.94 -0.49 -26.55
C ALA A 223 35.58 -0.73 -27.20
N GLU A 224 34.68 -1.51 -26.59
CA GLU A 224 33.32 -1.73 -27.12
C GLU A 224 32.52 -0.42 -27.12
N LEU A 225 32.62 0.37 -26.06
CA LEU A 225 31.92 1.65 -25.94
C LEU A 225 32.55 2.73 -26.83
N GLU A 226 33.88 2.78 -26.91
CA GLU A 226 34.62 3.76 -27.72
C GLU A 226 34.27 3.70 -29.22
N THR A 227 33.87 2.53 -29.73
CA THR A 227 33.40 2.42 -31.13
C THR A 227 32.17 3.28 -31.45
N ILE A 228 31.42 3.70 -30.42
CA ILE A 228 30.24 4.57 -30.56
C ILE A 228 30.67 6.05 -30.63
N PHE A 229 31.80 6.40 -30.03
CA PHE A 229 32.31 7.76 -29.95
C PHE A 229 33.28 8.02 -31.12
N ALA A 230 32.71 8.47 -32.25
CA ALA A 230 33.49 9.05 -33.34
C ALA A 230 34.40 10.19 -32.82
N PRO A 231 35.48 10.58 -33.54
CA PRO A 231 36.47 11.55 -33.04
C PRO A 231 35.87 12.86 -32.50
N ASP A 232 34.83 13.36 -33.14
CA ASP A 232 34.05 14.54 -32.78
C ASP A 232 33.13 14.34 -31.56
N LEU A 233 32.87 13.09 -31.16
CA LEU A 233 32.05 12.72 -30.02
C LEU A 233 32.87 12.32 -28.78
N LYS A 234 34.20 12.20 -28.88
CA LYS A 234 35.04 11.72 -27.75
C LYS A 234 34.89 12.53 -26.47
N SER A 235 34.60 13.83 -26.58
CA SER A 235 34.37 14.73 -25.43
C SER A 235 33.15 14.37 -24.58
N TYR A 236 32.21 13.58 -25.11
CA TYR A 236 31.02 13.13 -24.37
C TYR A 236 31.26 11.89 -23.52
N SER A 237 32.34 11.13 -23.79
CA SER A 237 32.61 9.84 -23.14
C SER A 237 32.62 9.93 -21.61
N SER A 238 33.29 10.93 -21.05
CA SER A 238 33.39 11.13 -19.59
C SER A 238 32.08 11.51 -18.90
N GLN A 239 31.03 11.88 -19.66
CA GLN A 239 29.71 12.20 -19.14
C GLN A 239 28.74 11.01 -19.24
N LEU A 240 29.01 10.05 -20.14
CA LEU A 240 28.11 8.95 -20.48
C LEU A 240 28.62 7.57 -20.06
N ILE A 241 29.93 7.44 -19.81
CA ILE A 241 30.57 6.19 -19.40
C ILE A 241 31.08 6.34 -17.98
N ILE A 242 30.81 5.31 -17.16
CA ILE A 242 31.35 5.16 -15.81
C ILE A 242 32.04 3.80 -15.70
N HIS A 243 32.87 3.62 -14.66
CA HIS A 243 33.30 2.27 -14.26
C HIS A 243 32.09 1.42 -13.89
N SER A 244 32.16 0.12 -14.16
CA SER A 244 31.04 -0.77 -13.83
C SER A 244 30.83 -0.83 -12.33
N MET A 245 29.56 -0.79 -11.92
CA MET A 245 29.17 -0.85 -10.50
C MET A 245 29.47 -2.22 -9.87
N HIS A 246 29.81 -3.22 -10.68
CA HIS A 246 30.04 -4.60 -10.24
C HIS A 246 31.46 -5.09 -10.52
N ASP A 247 32.23 -4.36 -11.32
CA ASP A 247 33.56 -4.76 -11.79
C ASP A 247 34.38 -3.52 -12.19
N ASN A 248 35.31 -3.09 -11.33
CA ASN A 248 36.05 -1.83 -11.53
C ASN A 248 36.95 -1.84 -12.78
N ASP A 249 37.30 -3.01 -13.31
CA ASP A 249 38.11 -3.14 -14.53
C ASP A 249 37.26 -3.01 -15.81
N LYS A 250 35.93 -2.94 -15.68
CA LYS A 250 34.98 -2.78 -16.79
C LYS A 250 34.27 -1.43 -16.76
N PHE A 251 33.59 -1.13 -17.84
CA PHE A 251 32.86 0.12 -18.06
C PHE A 251 31.39 -0.14 -18.38
N GLN A 252 30.53 0.83 -18.08
CA GLN A 252 29.11 0.78 -18.38
C GLN A 252 28.55 2.17 -18.72
N VAL A 253 27.33 2.20 -19.27
CA VAL A 253 26.61 3.45 -19.51
C VAL A 253 26.11 4.00 -18.17
N GLY A 254 26.41 5.26 -17.87
CA GLY A 254 26.15 5.94 -16.61
C GLY A 254 24.71 6.43 -16.43
N VAL A 255 23.73 5.55 -16.57
CA VAL A 255 22.29 5.89 -16.55
C VAL A 255 21.48 4.80 -15.86
N ARG A 256 20.33 5.14 -15.26
CA ARG A 256 19.45 4.15 -14.61
C ARG A 256 18.49 3.49 -15.58
N ASN A 257 17.99 4.23 -16.57
CA ASN A 257 17.03 3.75 -17.58
C ASN A 257 17.13 4.50 -18.91
N GLU A 258 16.34 4.05 -19.88
CA GLU A 258 16.28 4.60 -21.24
C GLU A 258 15.89 6.07 -21.27
N GLN A 259 14.86 6.45 -20.49
CA GLN A 259 14.37 7.81 -20.43
C GLN A 259 15.46 8.77 -19.95
N GLU A 260 16.13 8.44 -18.85
CA GLU A 260 17.23 9.24 -18.30
C GLU A 260 18.39 9.39 -19.29
N LEU A 261 18.73 8.33 -20.02
CA LEU A 261 19.77 8.39 -21.06
C LEU A 261 19.41 9.38 -22.15
N PHE A 262 18.20 9.30 -22.71
CA PHE A 262 17.81 10.17 -23.81
C PHE A 262 17.61 11.62 -23.37
N GLU A 263 17.07 11.85 -22.17
CA GLU A 263 16.97 13.19 -21.59
C GLU A 263 18.36 13.82 -21.37
N HIS A 264 19.31 13.06 -20.82
CA HIS A 264 20.67 13.53 -20.61
C HIS A 264 21.41 13.78 -21.94
N CYS A 265 21.33 12.85 -22.89
CA CYS A 265 21.90 13.01 -24.23
C CYS A 265 21.35 14.24 -24.95
N ASN A 266 20.03 14.47 -24.89
CA ASN A 266 19.42 15.67 -25.47
C ASN A 266 19.94 16.96 -24.82
N LYS A 267 20.07 16.96 -23.49
CA LYS A 267 20.58 18.12 -22.73
C LYS A 267 22.02 18.48 -23.09
N ILE A 268 22.89 17.50 -23.34
CA ILE A 268 24.29 17.73 -23.70
C ILE A 268 24.51 17.84 -25.22
N GLY A 269 23.47 17.67 -26.04
CA GLY A 269 23.56 17.70 -27.50
C GLY A 269 24.19 16.44 -28.10
N PHE A 270 24.19 15.32 -27.40
CA PHE A 270 24.69 14.04 -27.92
C PHE A 270 23.71 13.46 -28.96
N PRO A 271 24.18 13.09 -30.16
CA PRO A 271 23.29 12.67 -31.25
C PRO A 271 22.43 11.45 -30.90
N LYS A 272 21.12 11.53 -31.16
CA LYS A 272 20.18 10.43 -30.92
C LYS A 272 20.61 9.08 -31.52
N PRO A 273 21.10 8.99 -32.79
CA PRO A 273 21.55 7.71 -33.33
C PRO A 273 22.72 7.07 -32.56
N SER A 274 23.58 7.89 -31.93
CA SER A 274 24.66 7.41 -31.07
C SER A 274 24.14 7.03 -29.68
N ALA A 275 23.15 7.75 -29.16
CA ALA A 275 22.46 7.39 -27.90
C ALA A 275 21.73 6.04 -28.03
N ASP A 276 21.08 5.79 -29.16
CA ASP A 276 20.42 4.50 -29.47
C ASP A 276 21.43 3.34 -29.44
N LYS A 277 22.65 3.56 -29.96
CA LYS A 277 23.74 2.57 -29.91
C LYS A 277 24.23 2.33 -28.48
N LEU A 278 24.42 3.37 -27.68
CA LEU A 278 24.78 3.23 -26.26
C LEU A 278 23.72 2.42 -25.52
N TRP A 279 22.45 2.71 -25.76
CA TRP A 279 21.36 1.97 -25.16
C TRP A 279 21.32 0.50 -25.60
N ALA A 280 21.62 0.22 -26.88
CA ALA A 280 21.72 -1.15 -27.38
C ALA A 280 22.84 -1.94 -26.67
N VAL A 281 23.99 -1.30 -26.40
CA VAL A 281 25.06 -1.92 -25.59
C VAL A 281 24.59 -2.12 -24.15
N ALA A 282 23.93 -1.13 -23.54
CA ALA A 282 23.42 -1.27 -22.17
C ALA A 282 22.48 -2.47 -22.03
N LYS A 283 21.56 -2.66 -22.98
CA LYS A 283 20.66 -3.82 -23.02
C LYS A 283 21.38 -5.14 -23.27
N SER A 284 22.37 -5.20 -24.15
CA SER A 284 23.09 -6.44 -24.45
C SER A 284 23.97 -6.90 -23.27
N LYS A 285 24.45 -5.96 -22.47
CA LYS A 285 25.28 -6.22 -21.28
C LYS A 285 24.48 -6.34 -19.98
N ALA A 286 23.17 -6.13 -20.02
CA ALA A 286 22.29 -6.35 -18.88
C ALA A 286 22.36 -7.81 -18.38
N MET A 287 22.21 -7.96 -17.07
CA MET A 287 22.04 -9.25 -16.40
C MET A 287 20.74 -9.90 -16.86
N ASN A 288 20.75 -11.23 -16.98
CA ASN A 288 19.53 -12.01 -17.22
C ASN A 288 18.66 -12.10 -15.95
N ASN A 289 17.46 -12.69 -16.05
CA ASN A 289 16.51 -12.74 -14.92
C ASN A 289 17.13 -13.36 -13.65
N GLN A 290 17.81 -14.51 -13.79
CA GLN A 290 18.41 -15.21 -12.66
C GLN A 290 19.53 -14.37 -12.05
N GLN A 291 20.39 -13.79 -12.87
CA GLN A 291 21.49 -12.93 -12.40
C GLN A 291 20.99 -11.70 -11.65
N ILE A 292 19.89 -11.07 -12.10
CA ILE A 292 19.27 -9.95 -11.39
C ILE A 292 18.82 -10.39 -10.00
N LEU A 293 18.14 -11.54 -9.91
CA LEU A 293 17.62 -12.05 -8.66
C LEU A 293 18.76 -12.45 -7.69
N ASP A 294 19.74 -13.23 -8.18
CA ASP A 294 20.91 -13.62 -7.40
C ASP A 294 21.63 -12.38 -6.84
N LYS A 295 21.76 -11.34 -7.67
CA LYS A 295 22.42 -10.09 -7.28
C LYS A 295 21.63 -9.35 -6.20
N LEU A 296 20.32 -9.26 -6.33
CA LEU A 296 19.44 -8.68 -5.29
C LEU A 296 19.59 -9.43 -3.97
N GLN A 297 19.64 -10.76 -4.00
CA GLN A 297 19.72 -11.58 -2.79
C GLN A 297 21.01 -11.38 -1.98
N GLU A 298 22.07 -10.84 -2.58
CA GLU A 298 23.28 -10.45 -1.84
C GLU A 298 23.00 -9.38 -0.77
N CYS A 299 22.06 -8.45 -1.02
CA CYS A 299 21.71 -7.34 -0.12
C CYS A 299 20.29 -7.45 0.46
N PHE A 300 19.40 -8.16 -0.24
CA PHE A 300 18.00 -8.37 0.09
C PHE A 300 17.67 -9.87 0.00
N PRO A 301 17.99 -10.67 1.03
CA PRO A 301 17.83 -12.12 1.01
C PRO A 301 16.41 -12.59 0.62
N GLU A 302 15.39 -11.83 1.00
CA GLU A 302 13.98 -12.11 0.74
C GLU A 302 13.50 -11.67 -0.67
N ALA A 303 14.40 -11.21 -1.55
CA ALA A 303 14.05 -10.75 -2.90
C ALA A 303 13.29 -11.80 -3.74
N SER A 304 13.62 -13.09 -3.61
CA SER A 304 12.86 -14.16 -4.29
C SER A 304 11.46 -14.35 -3.73
N GLN A 305 11.27 -14.09 -2.43
CA GLN A 305 9.93 -14.11 -1.83
C GLN A 305 9.10 -12.94 -2.36
N LEU A 306 9.68 -11.74 -2.46
CA LEU A 306 9.04 -10.59 -3.08
C LEU A 306 8.67 -10.86 -4.53
N GLN A 307 9.61 -11.42 -5.31
CA GLN A 307 9.36 -11.76 -6.71
C GLN A 307 8.21 -12.77 -6.84
N SER A 308 8.24 -13.86 -6.07
CA SER A 308 7.16 -14.87 -6.10
C SER A 308 5.82 -14.28 -5.67
N LEU A 309 5.81 -13.49 -4.58
CA LEU A 309 4.62 -12.79 -4.12
C LEU A 309 4.06 -11.87 -5.22
N TRP A 310 4.91 -11.18 -5.96
CA TRP A 310 4.48 -10.29 -7.04
C TRP A 310 4.02 -11.04 -8.30
N ASP A 311 4.86 -11.92 -8.82
CA ASP A 311 4.72 -12.56 -10.14
C ASP A 311 3.68 -13.69 -10.18
N GLU A 312 3.39 -14.32 -9.05
CA GLU A 312 2.47 -15.47 -8.94
C GLU A 312 1.11 -15.10 -8.32
N THR A 313 0.88 -13.83 -8.03
CA THR A 313 -0.40 -13.36 -7.47
C THR A 313 -1.02 -12.27 -8.33
N TYR A 314 -2.18 -11.78 -7.89
CA TYR A 314 -2.90 -10.66 -8.51
C TYR A 314 -2.08 -9.36 -8.57
N LEU A 315 -1.01 -9.19 -7.78
CA LEU A 315 -0.19 -7.97 -7.76
C LEU A 315 0.42 -7.63 -9.14
N CYS A 316 0.90 -8.63 -9.88
CA CYS A 316 1.43 -8.41 -11.22
C CYS A 316 0.37 -8.03 -12.26
N HIS A 317 -0.91 -8.05 -11.90
CA HIS A 317 -2.04 -7.59 -12.71
C HIS A 317 -2.72 -6.33 -12.18
N LEU A 318 -2.44 -5.92 -10.94
CA LEU A 318 -3.14 -4.81 -10.29
C LEU A 318 -2.60 -3.45 -10.74
N GLU A 319 -3.50 -2.58 -11.20
CA GLU A 319 -3.24 -1.17 -11.50
C GLU A 319 -4.06 -0.29 -10.55
N LEU A 320 -3.44 0.74 -9.99
CA LEU A 320 -4.05 1.62 -9.01
C LEU A 320 -4.79 2.78 -9.67
N THR A 321 -5.91 3.17 -9.07
CA THR A 321 -6.56 4.46 -9.36
C THR A 321 -5.83 5.58 -8.60
N SER A 322 -6.15 6.84 -8.87
CA SER A 322 -5.64 7.98 -8.07
C SER A 322 -5.97 7.86 -6.58
N ILE A 323 -7.09 7.20 -6.24
CA ILE A 323 -7.50 6.92 -4.85
C ILE A 323 -6.53 5.91 -4.24
N GLY A 324 -6.28 4.78 -4.92
CA GLY A 324 -5.35 3.77 -4.45
C GLY A 324 -3.91 4.27 -4.35
N ILE A 325 -3.48 5.13 -5.29
CA ILE A 325 -2.19 5.80 -5.25
C ILE A 325 -2.08 6.68 -4.00
N ALA A 326 -3.10 7.48 -3.68
CA ALA A 326 -3.09 8.34 -2.49
C ALA A 326 -2.97 7.53 -1.19
N ILE A 327 -3.74 6.45 -1.06
CA ILE A 327 -3.69 5.58 0.12
C ILE A 327 -2.36 4.82 0.21
N GLY A 328 -1.90 4.24 -0.90
CA GLY A 328 -0.64 3.53 -0.97
C GLY A 328 0.57 4.42 -0.65
N HIS A 329 0.53 5.67 -1.13
CA HIS A 329 1.51 6.72 -0.82
C HIS A 329 1.49 7.09 0.67
N ALA A 330 0.33 7.38 1.25
CA ALA A 330 0.23 7.70 2.68
C ALA A 330 0.79 6.57 3.56
N ASN A 331 0.41 5.32 3.28
CA ASN A 331 0.88 4.19 4.07
C ASN A 331 2.37 3.87 3.87
N ILE A 332 2.96 4.05 2.67
CA ILE A 332 4.40 3.80 2.47
C ILE A 332 5.27 4.81 3.23
N GLN A 333 4.85 6.08 3.31
CA GLN A 333 5.58 7.11 4.08
C GLN A 333 5.66 6.79 5.58
N ARG A 334 4.71 5.99 6.09
CA ARG A 334 4.68 5.55 7.48
C ARG A 334 5.55 4.32 7.73
N VAL A 335 5.55 3.37 6.79
CA VAL A 335 6.26 2.08 6.99
C VAL A 335 7.72 2.13 6.55
N ALA A 336 8.12 3.13 5.78
CA ALA A 336 9.48 3.34 5.30
C ALA A 336 9.78 4.84 5.14
N GLU A 337 11.06 5.22 5.08
CA GLU A 337 11.49 6.61 4.82
C GLU A 337 11.30 6.99 3.34
N PHE A 338 10.07 6.84 2.81
CA PHE A 338 9.73 7.17 1.44
C PHE A 338 9.44 8.65 1.28
N GLU A 339 10.23 9.33 0.44
CA GLU A 339 10.03 10.73 0.10
C GLU A 339 9.47 10.91 -1.31
N GLY A 340 8.52 11.84 -1.47
CA GLY A 340 8.05 12.30 -2.77
C GLY A 340 6.65 12.91 -2.71
N GLU A 341 6.43 13.96 -3.49
CA GLU A 341 5.15 14.66 -3.53
C GLU A 341 4.07 13.86 -4.29
N LEU A 342 2.95 13.57 -3.62
CA LEU A 342 1.84 12.80 -4.20
C LEU A 342 1.35 13.34 -5.57
N ALA A 343 1.45 14.64 -5.82
CA ALA A 343 1.07 15.28 -7.08
C ALA A 343 1.88 14.79 -8.30
N MET A 344 3.04 14.15 -8.11
CA MET A 344 3.81 13.57 -9.21
C MET A 344 3.08 12.39 -9.87
N TRP A 345 2.21 11.70 -9.13
CA TRP A 345 1.54 10.47 -9.54
C TRP A 345 0.04 10.62 -9.79
N ILE A 346 -0.57 11.74 -9.35
CA ILE A 346 -1.96 12.06 -9.61
C ILE A 346 -2.01 13.28 -10.53
N ARG A 347 -2.41 13.06 -11.79
CA ARG A 347 -2.49 14.09 -12.83
C ARG A 347 -3.93 14.48 -13.16
#